data_AF-A0A4Y4XA64-F1
#
_entry.id   AF-A0A4Y4XA64-F1
#
_cell.length_a   1.000
_cell.length_b   1.000
_cell.length_c   1.000
_cell.angle_alpha   90.00
_cell.angle_beta   90.00
_cell.angle_gamma   90.00
#
_symmetry.space_group_name_H-M   'P 1'
#
loop_
_entity.id
_entity.type
_entity.pdbx_description
1 polymer ?
#
loop_
_entity_poly.entity_id
_entity_poly.type
_entity_poly.pdbx_seq_one_letter_code
_entity_poly.pdbx_strand_id
1 'polypeptide(L)'
;YLYLLLIYGFNHMIRFNSKGLFNLPVGNVDFNENVYNALKNYIDFIQQNTIIFHNDDYIDFLNHTTYLKDDYVYFDPPYLISNSEYNKLWDSDNEIALYGVLDSLDKKGVLFGITNLVYHKGETNFILKEWAKKYYIFNIKSNYISYN
;
A
#
# COMPACT_ATOMS: atom_id res chain seq x y z
N TYR A 1 -22.63 -2.16 5.67
CA TYR A 1 -22.37 -3.42 6.40
C TYR A 1 -20.89 -3.77 6.53
N LEU A 2 -20.07 -3.60 5.47
CA LEU A 2 -18.64 -3.99 5.51
C LEU A 2 -17.89 -3.43 6.72
N TYR A 3 -17.99 -2.12 7.01
CA TYR A 3 -17.24 -1.53 8.11
C TYR A 3 -17.59 -2.14 9.49
N LEU A 4 -18.86 -2.50 9.73
CA LEU A 4 -19.26 -3.22 10.93
C LEU A 4 -18.58 -4.60 11.00
N LEU A 5 -18.52 -5.32 9.88
CA LEU A 5 -17.81 -6.61 9.81
C LEU A 5 -16.31 -6.47 10.09
N LEU A 6 -15.69 -5.32 9.81
CA LEU A 6 -14.28 -5.06 10.14
C LEU A 6 -14.07 -4.76 11.62
N ILE A 7 -15.00 -4.05 12.26
CA ILE A 7 -14.94 -3.78 13.70
C ILE A 7 -14.94 -5.09 14.49
N TYR A 8 -15.83 -6.02 14.13
CA TYR A 8 -15.99 -7.31 14.82
C TYR A 8 -15.17 -8.45 14.19
N GLY A 9 -14.43 -8.19 13.12
CA GLY A 9 -13.66 -9.17 12.38
C GLY A 9 -12.29 -9.42 13.00
N PHE A 10 -11.78 -10.66 12.89
CA PHE A 10 -10.46 -11.01 13.39
C PHE A 10 -9.36 -10.05 12.89
N ASN A 11 -8.62 -9.44 13.82
CA ASN A 11 -7.54 -8.48 13.60
C ASN A 11 -7.90 -7.26 12.73
N HIS A 12 -9.18 -6.91 12.59
CA HIS A 12 -9.65 -5.83 11.70
C HIS A 12 -9.18 -5.97 10.24
N MET A 13 -8.81 -7.17 9.82
CA MET A 13 -8.33 -7.43 8.45
C MET A 13 -9.49 -7.27 7.46
N ILE A 14 -9.19 -6.93 6.21
CA ILE A 14 -10.14 -7.00 5.10
C ILE A 14 -9.76 -8.21 4.26
N ARG A 15 -10.63 -9.23 4.18
CA ARG A 15 -10.38 -10.44 3.37
C ARG A 15 -11.64 -10.93 2.69
N PHE A 16 -11.49 -11.23 1.40
CA PHE A 16 -12.54 -11.80 0.56
C PHE A 16 -12.04 -13.11 -0.07
N ASN A 17 -12.95 -14.03 -0.35
CA ASN A 17 -12.64 -15.22 -1.15
C ASN A 17 -12.69 -14.90 -2.65
N SER A 18 -12.34 -15.88 -3.49
CA SER A 18 -12.38 -15.74 -4.96
C SER A 18 -13.78 -15.49 -5.54
N LYS A 19 -14.84 -15.60 -4.75
CA LYS A 19 -16.22 -15.25 -5.13
C LYS A 19 -16.61 -13.83 -4.70
N GLY A 20 -15.67 -13.05 -4.15
CA GLY A 20 -15.92 -11.69 -3.64
C GLY A 20 -16.70 -11.65 -2.32
N LEU A 21 -16.79 -12.77 -1.59
CA LEU A 21 -17.52 -12.84 -0.33
C LEU A 21 -16.57 -12.63 0.85
N PHE A 22 -16.98 -11.79 1.81
CA PHE A 22 -16.26 -11.60 3.06
C PHE A 22 -16.16 -12.92 3.82
N ASN A 23 -14.96 -13.30 4.25
CA ASN A 23 -14.70 -14.63 4.80
C ASN A 23 -13.82 -14.61 6.06
N LEU A 24 -13.86 -13.53 6.84
CA LEU A 24 -13.17 -13.48 8.12
C LEU A 24 -14.05 -14.06 9.24
N PRO A 25 -13.46 -14.82 10.16
CA PRO A 25 -14.14 -15.19 11.39
C PRO A 25 -14.33 -13.95 12.28
N VAL A 26 -15.29 -14.07 13.20
CA VAL A 26 -15.46 -13.09 14.27
C VAL A 26 -14.18 -13.04 15.10
N GLY A 27 -13.70 -11.83 15.38
CA GLY A 27 -12.55 -11.58 16.23
C GLY A 27 -12.95 -11.39 17.69
N ASN A 28 -11.97 -11.42 18.59
CA ASN A 28 -12.15 -10.98 19.97
C ASN A 28 -11.92 -9.46 20.08
N VAL A 29 -12.57 -8.71 19.20
CA VAL A 29 -12.47 -7.25 19.08
C VAL A 29 -13.88 -6.68 18.95
N ASP A 30 -14.10 -5.54 19.59
CA ASP A 30 -15.41 -4.88 19.66
C ASP A 30 -15.24 -3.38 19.38
N PHE A 31 -16.35 -2.71 19.10
CA PHE A 31 -16.42 -1.28 19.07
C PHE A 31 -15.99 -0.70 20.43
N ASN A 32 -15.01 0.19 20.39
CA ASN A 32 -14.44 0.80 21.57
C ASN A 32 -14.05 2.25 21.27
N GLU A 33 -13.57 2.96 22.29
CA GLU A 33 -13.21 4.37 22.17
C GLU A 33 -12.13 4.64 21.13
N ASN A 34 -11.18 3.71 20.92
CA ASN A 34 -10.17 3.85 19.86
C ASN A 34 -10.79 3.78 18.47
N VAL A 35 -11.74 2.85 18.25
CA VAL A 35 -12.48 2.74 16.98
C VAL A 35 -13.31 4.00 16.74
N TYR A 36 -14.00 4.50 17.76
CA TYR A 36 -14.76 5.75 17.68
C TYR A 36 -13.87 6.93 17.30
N ASN A 37 -12.74 7.11 17.99
CA ASN A 37 -11.82 8.20 17.74
C ASN A 37 -11.18 8.09 16.35
N ALA A 38 -10.81 6.90 15.89
CA ALA A 38 -10.29 6.69 14.54
C ALA A 38 -11.32 7.08 13.46
N LEU A 39 -12.58 6.68 13.64
CA LEU A 39 -13.68 7.06 12.76
C LEU A 39 -13.91 8.58 12.74
N LYS A 40 -13.98 9.19 13.92
CA LYS A 40 -14.19 10.63 14.06
C LYS A 40 -13.06 11.40 13.36
N ASN A 41 -11.81 11.06 13.65
CA ASN A 41 -10.64 11.69 13.03
C ASN A 41 -10.63 11.51 11.51
N TYR A 42 -11.01 10.32 11.02
CA TYR A 42 -11.12 10.09 9.58
C TYR A 42 -12.20 10.98 8.94
N ILE A 43 -13.39 11.05 9.54
CA ILE A 43 -14.47 11.91 9.04
C ILE A 43 -14.06 13.38 9.05
N ASP A 44 -13.48 13.85 10.16
CA ASP A 44 -12.99 15.22 10.29
C ASP A 44 -11.94 15.54 9.21
N PHE A 45 -11.03 14.60 8.94
CA PHE A 45 -10.03 14.74 7.88
C PHE A 45 -10.66 14.79 6.48
N ILE A 46 -11.55 13.85 6.14
CA ILE A 46 -12.20 13.83 4.81
C ILE A 46 -13.03 15.10 4.59
N GLN A 47 -13.69 15.64 5.62
CA GLN A 47 -14.49 16.86 5.50
C GLN A 47 -13.66 18.12 5.24
N GLN A 48 -12.40 18.11 5.66
CA GLN A 48 -11.49 19.25 5.52
C GLN A 48 -10.60 19.17 4.26
N ASN A 49 -10.62 18.05 3.55
CA ASN A 49 -9.72 17.79 2.43
C ASN A 49 -10.48 17.32 1.20
N THR A 50 -10.05 17.76 0.02
CA THR A 50 -10.58 17.24 -1.24
C THR A 50 -9.87 15.92 -1.56
N ILE A 51 -10.62 14.81 -1.52
CA ILE A 51 -10.09 13.47 -1.76
C ILE A 51 -10.93 12.79 -2.83
N ILE A 52 -10.24 12.23 -3.83
CA ILE A 52 -10.84 11.49 -4.93
C ILE A 52 -10.34 10.05 -4.82
N PHE A 53 -11.28 9.10 -4.72
CA PHE A 53 -10.96 7.69 -4.60
C PHE A 53 -11.00 7.01 -5.96
N HIS A 54 -10.02 6.14 -6.20
CA HIS A 54 -9.89 5.29 -7.37
C HIS A 54 -9.74 3.83 -6.94
N ASN A 55 -10.22 2.90 -7.77
CA ASN A 55 -10.07 1.46 -7.57
C ASN A 55 -9.81 0.80 -8.92
N ASP A 56 -8.69 1.19 -9.50
CA ASP A 56 -8.24 0.80 -10.83
C ASP A 56 -6.95 -0.03 -10.70
N ASP A 57 -6.56 -0.72 -11.77
CA ASP A 57 -5.21 -1.26 -11.86
C ASP A 57 -4.19 -0.12 -11.75
N TYR A 58 -3.10 -0.34 -11.01
CA TYR A 58 -2.15 0.72 -10.69
C TYR A 58 -1.40 1.21 -11.93
N ILE A 59 -1.09 0.35 -12.90
CA ILE A 59 -0.42 0.77 -14.14
C ILE A 59 -1.37 1.63 -14.97
N ASP A 60 -2.61 1.19 -15.12
CA ASP A 60 -3.63 1.93 -15.86
C ASP A 60 -3.90 3.29 -15.21
N PHE A 61 -4.05 3.32 -13.89
CA PHE A 61 -4.22 4.56 -13.13
C PHE A 61 -3.06 5.52 -13.37
N LEU A 62 -1.82 5.05 -13.25
CA LEU A 62 -0.64 5.90 -13.41
C LEU A 62 -0.46 6.42 -14.84
N ASN A 63 -0.83 5.62 -15.84
CA ASN A 63 -0.72 6.01 -17.25
C ASN A 63 -1.78 7.02 -17.67
N HIS A 64 -2.97 6.98 -17.08
CA HIS A 64 -4.09 7.87 -17.41
C HIS A 64 -4.21 9.08 -16.46
N THR A 65 -3.45 9.11 -15.37
CA THR A 65 -3.39 10.27 -14.48
C THR A 65 -2.69 11.44 -15.18
N THR A 66 -3.30 12.61 -15.08
CA THR A 66 -2.67 13.87 -15.50
C THR A 66 -1.91 14.43 -14.32
N TYR A 67 -0.59 14.53 -14.46
CA TYR A 67 0.31 15.08 -13.44
C TYR A 67 0.54 16.56 -13.70
N LEU A 68 0.30 17.38 -12.68
CA LEU A 68 0.58 18.79 -12.69
C LEU A 68 2.00 19.06 -12.16
N LYS A 69 2.47 20.28 -12.41
CA LYS A 69 3.72 20.75 -11.82
C LYS A 69 3.58 20.76 -10.29
N ASP A 70 4.61 20.28 -9.61
CA ASP A 70 4.69 20.19 -8.14
C ASP A 70 3.82 19.09 -7.50
N ASP A 71 3.17 18.23 -8.31
CA ASP A 71 2.59 17.00 -7.81
C ASP A 71 3.67 16.07 -7.26
N TYR A 72 3.34 15.41 -6.15
CA TYR A 72 4.17 14.38 -5.55
C TYR A 72 3.39 13.07 -5.47
N VAL A 73 3.94 12.01 -6.06
CA VAL A 73 3.32 10.69 -6.10
C VAL A 73 4.02 9.76 -5.12
N TYR A 74 3.29 9.31 -4.10
CA TYR A 74 3.82 8.37 -3.11
C TYR A 74 3.36 6.95 -3.40
N PHE A 75 4.30 6.01 -3.33
CA PHE A 75 4.09 4.59 -3.61
C PHE A 75 4.43 3.72 -2.40
N ASP A 76 3.49 2.87 -2.02
CA ASP A 76 3.66 1.82 -1.01
C ASP A 76 3.06 0.51 -1.54
N PRO A 77 3.68 -0.11 -2.56
CA PRO A 77 3.17 -1.34 -3.16
C PRO A 77 3.34 -2.53 -2.21
N PRO A 78 2.70 -3.68 -2.50
CA PRO A 78 3.04 -4.93 -1.84
C PRO A 78 4.56 -5.24 -1.95
N TYR A 79 5.21 -5.67 -0.87
CA TYR A 79 6.66 -5.93 -0.90
C TYR A 79 6.94 -7.38 -1.26
N LEU A 80 7.70 -7.59 -2.34
CA LEU A 80 8.02 -8.90 -2.93
C LEU A 80 8.58 -9.91 -1.91
N ILE A 81 9.43 -9.43 -0.98
CA ILE A 81 10.10 -10.27 0.03
C ILE A 81 9.42 -10.23 1.41
N SER A 82 8.15 -9.83 1.48
CA SER A 82 7.36 -9.89 2.72
C SER A 82 6.18 -10.84 2.57
N ASN A 83 5.67 -11.34 3.70
CA ASN A 83 4.48 -12.19 3.74
C ASN A 83 3.30 -11.37 4.26
N SER A 84 2.40 -10.97 3.38
CA SER A 84 1.15 -10.29 3.73
C SER A 84 -0.02 -10.88 2.93
N GLU A 85 -1.24 -10.74 3.44
CA GLU A 85 -2.46 -11.23 2.77
C GLU A 85 -2.71 -10.51 1.43
N TYR A 86 -2.29 -9.25 1.30
CA TYR A 86 -2.44 -8.45 0.08
C TYR A 86 -1.32 -8.69 -0.95
N ASN A 87 -0.23 -9.37 -0.58
CA ASN A 87 0.85 -9.72 -1.51
C ASN A 87 0.49 -10.85 -2.49
N LYS A 88 -0.68 -11.50 -2.34
CA LYS A 88 -1.06 -12.71 -3.11
C LYS A 88 -1.06 -12.54 -4.63
N LEU A 89 -1.27 -11.30 -5.11
CA LEU A 89 -1.31 -10.98 -6.53
C LEU A 89 -0.06 -10.21 -6.98
N TRP A 90 0.95 -10.07 -6.11
CA TRP A 90 2.16 -9.33 -6.40
C TRP A 90 3.33 -10.28 -6.63
N ASP A 91 3.99 -10.13 -7.78
CA ASP A 91 5.15 -10.92 -8.17
C ASP A 91 6.24 -10.02 -8.77
N SER A 92 7.32 -10.65 -9.25
CA SER A 92 8.42 -9.94 -9.88
C SER A 92 8.00 -9.14 -11.11
N ASP A 93 7.02 -9.63 -11.87
CA ASP A 93 6.60 -8.99 -13.12
C ASP A 93 5.84 -7.70 -12.81
N ASN A 94 4.98 -7.73 -11.79
CA ASN A 94 4.29 -6.54 -11.28
C ASN A 94 5.29 -5.49 -10.77
N GLU A 95 6.30 -5.91 -10.00
CA GLU A 95 7.32 -5.03 -9.47
C GLU A 95 8.17 -4.38 -10.59
N ILE A 96 8.60 -5.18 -11.58
CA ILE A 96 9.33 -4.68 -12.75
C ILE A 96 8.46 -3.70 -13.56
N ALA A 97 7.17 -4.01 -13.74
CA ALA A 97 6.24 -3.14 -14.45
C ALA A 97 6.07 -1.79 -13.75
N LEU A 98 5.89 -1.80 -12.41
CA LEU A 98 5.83 -0.58 -11.60
C LEU A 98 7.08 0.27 -11.82
N TYR A 99 8.26 -0.35 -11.73
CA TYR A 99 9.54 0.36 -11.90
C TYR A 99 9.71 0.95 -13.29
N GLY A 100 9.21 0.30 -14.34
CA GLY A 100 9.17 0.88 -15.69
C GLY A 100 8.29 2.13 -15.79
N VAL A 101 7.16 2.15 -15.07
CA VAL A 101 6.29 3.33 -15.00
C VAL A 101 6.95 4.46 -14.20
N LEU A 102 7.58 4.15 -13.06
CA LEU A 102 8.30 5.15 -12.25
C LEU A 102 9.44 5.80 -13.04
N ASP A 103 10.24 5.02 -13.78
CA ASP A 103 11.26 5.54 -14.71
C ASP A 103 10.65 6.48 -15.77
N SER A 104 9.41 6.21 -16.20
CA SER A 104 8.70 7.03 -17.19
C SER A 104 8.14 8.32 -16.58
N LEU A 105 7.71 8.29 -15.32
CA LEU A 105 7.28 9.47 -14.56
C LEU A 105 8.46 10.41 -14.28
N ASP A 106 9.59 9.85 -13.87
CA ASP A 106 10.83 10.60 -13.63
C ASP A 106 11.27 11.38 -14.89
N LYS A 107 11.28 10.72 -16.05
CA LYS A 107 11.60 11.35 -17.34
C LYS A 107 10.65 12.49 -17.72
N LYS A 108 9.42 12.47 -17.22
CA LYS A 108 8.42 13.54 -17.40
C LYS A 108 8.57 14.66 -16.36
N GLY A 109 9.50 14.53 -15.41
CA GLY A 109 9.74 15.49 -14.33
C GLY A 109 8.74 15.38 -13.18
N VAL A 110 8.03 14.25 -13.05
CA VAL A 110 7.10 14.01 -11.94
C VAL A 110 7.88 13.57 -10.71
N LEU A 111 7.66 14.25 -9.57
CA LEU A 111 8.30 13.88 -8.32
C LEU A 111 7.59 12.68 -7.70
N PHE A 112 8.36 11.70 -7.25
CA PHE A 112 7.81 10.55 -6.56
C PHE A 112 8.67 10.07 -5.39
N GLY A 113 8.07 9.24 -4.54
CA GLY A 113 8.79 8.42 -3.57
C GLY A 113 8.15 7.05 -3.44
N ILE A 114 8.98 6.04 -3.21
CA ILE A 114 8.53 4.67 -3.03
C ILE A 114 9.13 4.09 -1.74
N THR A 115 8.32 3.33 -1.02
CA THR A 115 8.78 2.52 0.12
C THR A 115 8.75 1.04 -0.24
N ASN A 116 9.79 0.32 0.17
CA ASN A 116 9.94 -1.12 -0.06
C ASN A 116 11.06 -1.69 0.84
N LEU A 117 11.22 -3.02 0.86
CA LEU A 117 12.23 -3.74 1.61
C LEU A 117 13.32 -4.30 0.69
N VAL A 118 14.56 -3.86 0.90
CA VAL A 118 15.73 -4.45 0.21
C VAL A 118 16.12 -5.79 0.82
N TYR A 119 16.04 -5.89 2.14
CA TYR A 119 16.40 -7.09 2.91
C TYR A 119 15.32 -7.42 3.92
N HIS A 120 14.89 -8.68 3.96
CA HIS A 120 13.91 -9.16 4.94
C HIS A 120 14.10 -10.66 5.20
N LYS A 121 14.19 -11.07 6.46
CA LYS A 121 14.26 -12.50 6.87
C LYS A 121 15.25 -13.38 6.08
N GLY A 122 16.41 -12.83 5.71
CA GLY A 122 17.46 -13.55 4.96
C GLY A 122 17.28 -13.51 3.44
N GLU A 123 16.18 -12.93 2.93
CA GLU A 123 15.95 -12.70 1.51
C GLU A 123 16.43 -11.30 1.10
N THR A 124 16.78 -11.17 -0.18
CA THR A 124 17.21 -9.91 -0.80
C THR A 124 16.37 -9.65 -2.04
N ASN A 125 15.73 -8.48 -2.10
CA ASN A 125 15.09 -8.03 -3.32
C ASN A 125 16.14 -7.43 -4.28
N PHE A 126 16.68 -8.27 -5.17
CA PHE A 126 17.69 -7.83 -6.14
C PHE A 126 17.12 -6.88 -7.19
N ILE A 127 15.83 -7.01 -7.54
CA ILE A 127 15.16 -6.14 -8.53
C ILE A 127 15.16 -4.70 -7.99
N LEU A 128 14.61 -4.50 -6.79
CA LEU A 128 14.64 -3.21 -6.10
C LEU A 128 16.07 -2.71 -5.90
N LYS A 129 16.97 -3.57 -5.39
CA LYS A 129 18.35 -3.19 -5.07
C LYS A 129 19.11 -2.63 -6.26
N GLU A 130 18.93 -3.23 -7.44
CA GLU A 130 19.57 -2.76 -8.67
C GLU A 130 18.86 -1.55 -9.25
N TRP A 131 17.53 -1.55 -9.29
CA TRP A 131 16.74 -0.45 -9.82
C TRP A 131 16.93 0.86 -9.03
N ALA A 132 16.93 0.79 -7.69
CA ALA A 132 17.00 1.95 -6.81
C ALA A 132 18.31 2.74 -6.93
N LYS A 133 19.38 2.17 -7.50
CA LYS A 133 20.67 2.87 -7.72
C LYS A 133 20.56 4.10 -8.63
N LYS A 134 19.48 4.21 -9.41
CA LYS A 134 19.18 5.37 -10.25
C LYS A 134 18.71 6.59 -9.46
N TYR A 135 18.27 6.40 -8.21
CA TYR A 135 17.54 7.37 -7.41
C TYR A 135 18.19 7.62 -6.05
N TYR A 136 17.71 8.63 -5.33
CA TYR A 136 18.10 8.88 -3.95
C TYR A 136 17.50 7.81 -3.03
N ILE A 137 18.36 7.19 -2.20
CA ILE A 137 17.96 6.13 -1.26
C ILE A 137 18.08 6.66 0.16
N PHE A 138 16.99 6.52 0.92
CA PHE A 138 16.94 6.85 2.34
C PHE A 138 16.69 5.59 3.16
N ASN A 139 17.66 5.21 3.98
CA ASN A 139 17.53 4.05 4.85
C ASN A 139 16.71 4.42 6.09
N ILE A 140 15.52 3.84 6.21
CA ILE A 140 14.66 4.01 7.39
C ILE A 140 14.93 2.87 8.35
N LYS A 141 15.35 3.21 9.58
CA LYS A 141 15.39 2.25 10.69
C LYS A 141 14.02 2.22 11.35
N SER A 142 13.26 1.17 11.08
CA SER A 142 12.01 0.89 11.77
C SER A 142 12.17 -0.37 12.61
N ASN A 143 11.81 -0.29 13.90
CA ASN A 143 11.68 -1.47 14.75
C ASN A 143 10.36 -2.17 14.40
N TYR A 144 10.28 -2.80 13.22
CA TYR A 144 9.17 -3.69 12.92
C TYR A 144 9.26 -4.87 13.89
N ILE A 145 8.41 -4.86 14.93
CA ILE A 145 8.20 -6.00 15.80
C ILE A 145 7.50 -7.04 14.92
N SER A 146 8.28 -7.91 14.29
CA SER A 146 7.75 -9.11 13.66
C SER A 146 7.27 -10.01 14.79
N TYR A 147 5.95 -10.09 14.99
CA TYR A 147 5.37 -11.14 15.82
C TYR A 147 5.78 -12.48 15.19
N ASN A 148 6.54 -13.28 15.94
CA ASN A 148 6.86 -14.68 15.65
C ASN A 148 5.64 -15.55 15.91
#